data_AF-A0A3A4UCE8-F1
#
_entry.id   AF-A0A3A4UCE8-F1
#
_cell.length_a   1.000
_cell.length_b   1.000
_cell.length_c   1.000
_cell.angle_alpha   90.00
_cell.angle_beta   90.00
_cell.angle_gamma   90.00
#
_symmetry.space_group_name_H-M   'P 1'
#
loop_
_entity.id
_entity.type
_entity.pdbx_description
1 polymer ?
#
loop_
_entity_poly.entity_id
_entity_poly.type
_entity_poly.pdbx_seq_one_letter_code
_entity_poly.pdbx_strand_id
1 'polypeptide(L)' 'MRVEDVKKICVLGCGNMGSQIALNAAIHGYKVKNMDVLPEAV' A
#
# COMPACT_ATOMS: atom_id res chain seq x y z
N MET A 1 5.64 18.55 -6.28
CA MET A 1 4.61 17.49 -6.31
C MET A 1 3.58 17.86 -5.26
N ARG A 2 2.30 17.89 -5.60
CA ARG A 2 1.22 18.14 -4.65
C ARG A 2 0.57 16.82 -4.26
N VAL A 3 -0.19 16.81 -3.17
CA VAL A 3 -0.82 15.59 -2.65
C VAL A 3 -1.82 15.03 -3.68
N GLU A 4 -2.57 15.92 -4.34
CA GLU A 4 -3.51 15.60 -5.41
C GLU A 4 -2.87 14.96 -6.66
N ASP A 5 -1.54 15.04 -6.80
CA ASP A 5 -0.83 14.42 -7.93
C ASP A 5 -0.50 12.93 -7.67
N VAL A 6 -0.71 12.42 -6.45
CA VAL A 6 -0.41 11.02 -6.09
C VAL A 6 -1.47 10.10 -6.66
N LYS A 7 -1.05 9.21 -7.58
CA LYS A 7 -1.92 8.20 -8.21
C LYS A 7 -1.56 6.76 -7.84
N LYS A 8 -0.35 6.56 -7.33
CA LYS A 8 0.22 5.24 -7.05
C LYS A 8 0.83 5.26 -5.65
N ILE A 9 0.55 4.23 -4.86
CA ILE A 9 1.07 4.05 -3.51
C ILE A 9 1.81 2.72 -3.46
N CYS A 10 3.01 2.73 -2.87
CA CYS A 10 3.75 1.51 -2.54
C CYS A 10 3.84 1.42 -1.03
N VAL A 11 3.31 0.35 -0.44
CA VAL A 11 3.44 0.07 0.98
C VAL A 11 4.54 -0.97 1.16
N LEU A 12 5.53 -0.65 1.98
CA LEU A 12 6.66 -1.52 2.30
C LEU A 12 6.43 -2.15 3.68
N GLY A 13 6.43 -3.47 3.73
CA GLY A 13 6.10 -4.26 4.90
C GLY A 13 4.62 -4.69 4.87
N CYS A 14 4.38 -5.98 4.69
CA CYS A 14 3.04 -6.58 4.56
C CYS A 14 2.49 -7.14 5.87
N GLY A 15 3.05 -6.77 7.03
CA GLY A 15 2.47 -7.13 8.33
C GLY A 15 1.09 -6.50 8.56
N ASN A 16 0.48 -6.77 9.71
CA ASN A 16 -0.89 -6.34 10.05
C ASN A 16 -1.21 -4.88 9.69
N MET A 17 -0.35 -3.93 10.11
CA MET A 17 -0.59 -2.50 9.81
C MET A 17 -0.36 -2.16 8.34
N GLY A 18 0.66 -2.72 7.70
CA GLY A 18 0.97 -2.44 6.30
C GLY A 18 -0.14 -2.91 5.36
N SER A 19 -0.68 -4.10 5.60
CA SER A 19 -1.82 -4.62 4.85
C SER A 19 -3.09 -3.78 5.07
N GLN A 20 -3.33 -3.24 6.28
CA GLN A 20 -4.45 -2.33 6.54
C GLN A 20 -4.27 -0.96 5.83
N ILE A 21 -3.06 -0.41 5.83
CA ILE A 21 -2.73 0.82 5.09
C ILE A 21 -2.96 0.60 3.58
N ALA A 22 -2.47 -0.51 3.05
CA ALA A 22 -2.62 -0.86 1.64
C ALA A 22 -4.09 -1.03 1.25
N LEU A 23 -4.88 -1.71 2.09
CA LEU A 23 -6.32 -1.89 1.88
C LEU A 23 -7.06 -0.55 1.89
N ASN A 24 -6.81 0.30 2.89
CA ASN A 24 -7.44 1.61 2.99
C ASN A 24 -7.16 2.45 1.74
N ALA A 25 -5.90 2.49 1.29
CA ALA A 25 -5.51 3.21 0.07
C ALA A 25 -6.19 2.64 -1.19
N ALA A 26 -6.30 1.31 -1.31
CA ALA A 26 -6.94 0.67 -2.45
C ALA A 26 -8.45 0.98 -2.51
N ILE A 27 -9.15 0.94 -1.38
CA ILE A 27 -10.59 1.25 -1.29
C ILE A 27 -10.87 2.71 -1.69
N HIS A 28 -9.95 3.63 -1.42
CA HIS A 28 -10.06 5.03 -1.82
C HIS A 28 -9.58 5.31 -3.27
N GLY A 29 -9.36 4.26 -4.08
CA GLY A 29 -9.13 4.38 -5.52
C GLY A 29 -7.67 4.61 -5.94
N TYR A 30 -6.72 4.50 -5.02
CA TYR A 30 -5.30 4.56 -5.39
C TYR A 30 -4.82 3.24 -6.00
N LYS A 31 -3.88 3.32 -6.94
CA LYS A 31 -3.20 2.12 -7.43
C LYS A 31 -2.13 1.70 -6.42
N VAL A 32 -2.40 0.66 -5.64
CA VAL A 32 -1.52 0.22 -4.55
C VAL A 32 -0.66 -0.97 -4.95
N LYS A 33 0.60 -0.97 -4.51
CA LYS A 33 1.47 -2.15 -4.46
C LYS A 33 1.85 -2.40 -3.00
N ASN A 34 1.42 -3.54 -2.44
CA ASN A 34 1.86 -4.00 -1.13
C ASN A 34 3.08 -4.91 -1.34
N MET A 35 4.22 -4.59 -0.75
CA MET A 35 5.48 -5.29 -0.99
C MET A 35 6.18 -5.64 0.31
N ASP A 36 6.62 -6.88 0.40
CA ASP A 36 7.50 -7.39 1.45
C ASP A 36 8.69 -8.12 0.81
N VAL A 37 9.75 -8.31 1.59
CA VAL A 37 10.91 -9.12 1.18
C VAL A 37 10.56 -10.61 1.17
N LEU A 38 9.65 -11.04 2.05
CA LEU A 38 9.15 -12.41 2.09
C LEU A 38 7.95 -12.57 1.12
N PRO A 39 7.93 -13.63 0.30
CA PRO A 39 6.78 -13.90 -0.60
C PRO A 39 5.48 -14.14 0.17
N GLU A 40 5.59 -14.69 1.37
CA GLU A 40 4.49 -14.97 2.28
C GLU A 40 4.50 -13.91 3.39
N ALA A 41 3.46 -13.09 3.44
CA ALA A 41 3.22 -12.19 4.56
C ALA A 41 2.44 -12.92 5.66
N VAL A 42 2.83 -12.73 6.92
CA VAL A 42 2.19 -13.30 8.12
C VAL A 42 1.01 -12.46 8.56
#